data_AF-A0A950T5L6-F1
#
_entry.id   AF-A0A950T5L6-F1
#
_cell.length_a   1.000
_cell.length_b   1.000
_cell.length_c   1.000
_cell.angle_alpha   90.00
_cell.angle_beta   90.00
_cell.angle_gamma   90.00
#
_symmetry.space_group_name_H-M   'P 1'
#
loop_
_entity.id
_entity.type
_entity.pdbx_description
1 polymer ?
#
loop_
_entity_poly.entity_id
_entity_poly.type
_entity_poly.pdbx_seq_one_letter_code
_entity_poly.pdbx_strand_id
1 'polypeptide(L)'
;MRCRDAKRWLGAQRDGDLAQPDAQALEEHLHNCAACRAFEQCQRRLDTMLVHTSTPRMHTSISTDHIMLAIQQQRRITQQLEDIRQQQQSRMERMRTVGAACAAIGFFTLSSIPLLLLAVTIIQTDLVVKILPLLTGVIDLFVILAQYITIGLTLVTRDNWLLSGVAFAVVVMMGMWLRLMRYPQEA
;
A
#
# COMPACT_ATOMS: atom_id res chain seq x y z
N MET A 1 13.63 58.69 22.92
CA MET A 1 12.71 57.68 22.36
C MET A 1 12.18 56.76 23.46
N ARG A 2 10.91 56.32 23.43
CA ARG A 2 10.37 55.33 24.37
C ARG A 2 10.75 53.91 23.92
N CYS A 3 10.97 52.99 24.86
CA CYS A 3 11.38 51.60 24.55
C CYS A 3 10.39 50.86 23.63
N ARG A 4 9.09 51.23 23.66
CA ARG A 4 8.07 50.67 22.78
C ARG A 4 8.30 51.04 21.32
N ASP A 5 8.72 52.27 21.05
CA ASP A 5 8.97 52.77 19.70
C ASP A 5 10.27 52.18 19.17
N ALA A 6 11.29 52.06 20.03
CA ALA A 6 12.53 51.36 19.72
C ALA A 6 12.31 49.92 19.26
N LYS A 7 11.42 49.17 19.94
CA LYS A 7 11.07 47.79 19.55
C LYS A 7 10.36 47.72 18.19
N ARG A 8 9.52 48.70 17.86
CA ARG A 8 8.87 48.79 16.53
C ARG A 8 9.89 49.10 15.45
N TRP A 9 10.80 50.03 15.72
CA TRP A 9 11.86 50.41 14.79
C TRP A 9 12.87 49.29 14.56
N LEU A 10 13.17 48.46 15.57
CA LEU A 10 13.97 47.24 15.38
C LEU A 10 13.33 46.22 14.40
N GLY A 11 11.99 46.17 14.34
CA GLY A 11 11.28 45.37 13.35
C GLY A 11 11.42 45.97 11.95
N ALA A 12 11.05 47.25 11.80
CA ALA A 12 11.16 47.98 10.53
C ALA A 12 12.60 48.02 9.98
N GLN A 13 13.62 48.10 10.85
CA GLN A 13 15.03 48.06 10.45
C GLN A 13 15.40 46.73 9.79
N ARG A 14 14.79 45.63 10.25
CA ARG A 14 15.07 44.29 9.74
C ARG A 14 14.35 44.01 8.42
N ASP A 15 13.19 44.59 8.24
CA ASP A 15 12.42 44.54 6.99
C ASP A 15 12.99 45.48 5.92
N GLY A 16 13.95 46.34 6.28
CA GLY A 16 14.58 47.32 5.38
C GLY A 16 13.79 48.61 5.20
N ASP A 17 12.72 48.79 5.99
CA ASP A 17 11.76 49.89 5.87
C ASP A 17 12.08 51.10 6.77
N LEU A 18 13.20 51.06 7.52
CA LEU A 18 13.57 52.14 8.43
C LEU A 18 14.37 53.23 7.71
N ALA A 19 13.90 54.47 7.82
CA ALA A 19 14.59 55.63 7.27
C ALA A 19 15.95 55.86 7.99
N GLN A 20 16.94 56.34 7.24
CA GLN A 20 18.31 56.60 7.74
C GLN A 20 18.41 57.50 8.99
N PRO A 21 17.63 58.60 9.16
CA PRO A 21 17.68 59.38 10.40
C PRO A 21 17.13 58.62 11.62
N ASP A 22 16.13 57.76 11.42
CA ASP A 22 15.53 56.96 12.50
C ASP A 22 16.45 55.81 12.93
N ALA A 23 17.27 55.29 12.01
CA ALA A 23 18.29 54.30 12.32
C ALA A 23 19.36 54.85 13.29
N GLN A 24 19.78 56.11 13.12
CA GLN A 24 20.76 56.74 14.02
C GLN A 24 20.17 56.95 15.43
N ALA A 25 18.93 57.46 15.50
CA ALA A 25 18.23 57.63 16.77
C ALA A 25 17.95 56.31 17.49
N LEU A 26 17.74 55.22 16.73
CA LEU A 26 17.61 53.87 17.27
C LEU A 26 18.93 53.36 17.86
N GLU A 27 20.04 53.55 17.15
CA GLU A 27 21.38 53.12 17.59
C GLU A 27 21.82 53.81 18.89
N GLU A 28 21.57 55.12 18.99
CA GLU A 28 21.81 55.88 20.22
C GLU A 28 20.97 55.36 21.39
N HIS A 29 19.72 54.97 21.14
CA HIS A 29 18.85 54.38 22.15
C HIS A 29 19.33 53.00 22.60
N LEU A 30 19.84 52.17 21.69
CA LEU A 30 20.42 50.85 22.02
C LEU A 30 21.71 50.96 22.84
N HIS A 31 22.47 52.04 22.66
CA HIS A 31 23.63 52.35 23.50
C HIS A 31 23.22 52.67 24.95
N ASN A 32 22.10 53.37 25.12
CA ASN A 32 21.65 53.86 26.43
C ASN A 32 20.65 52.93 27.14
N CYS A 33 20.04 51.95 26.46
CA CYS A 33 19.04 51.06 27.03
C CYS A 33 19.42 49.56 26.94
N ALA A 34 19.81 48.99 28.08
CA ALA A 34 20.18 47.57 28.17
C ALA A 34 19.04 46.60 27.82
N ALA A 35 17.79 46.96 28.14
CA ALA A 35 16.63 46.11 27.86
C ALA A 35 16.35 45.98 26.35
N CYS A 36 16.48 47.07 25.60
CA CYS A 36 16.32 47.04 24.14
C CYS A 36 17.47 46.30 23.44
N ARG A 37 18.69 46.40 23.97
CA ARG A 37 19.85 45.63 23.49
C ARG A 37 19.68 44.13 23.70
N ALA A 38 19.23 43.70 24.88
CA ALA A 38 18.96 42.29 25.15
C ALA A 38 17.86 41.72 24.23
N PHE A 39 16.84 42.54 23.94
CA PHE A 39 15.77 42.18 23.01
C PHE A 39 16.30 41.97 21.58
N GLU A 40 17.14 42.88 21.08
CA GLU A 40 17.78 42.76 19.76
C GLU A 40 18.65 41.49 19.67
N GLN A 41 19.47 41.22 20.69
CA GLN A 41 20.31 40.01 20.74
C GLN A 41 19.48 38.73 20.73
N CYS A 42 18.38 38.70 21.48
CA CYS A 42 17.46 37.55 21.50
C CYS A 42 16.85 37.31 20.12
N GLN A 43 16.41 38.37 19.44
CA GLN A 43 15.85 38.25 18.10
C GLN A 43 16.89 37.80 17.06
N ARG A 44 18.11 38.35 17.07
CA ARG A 44 19.21 37.87 16.19
C ARG A 44 19.48 36.38 16.40
N ARG A 45 19.44 35.91 17.65
CA ARG A 45 19.63 34.49 17.98
C ARG A 45 18.51 33.61 17.39
N LEU A 46 17.25 34.06 17.45
CA LEU A 46 16.13 33.36 16.82
C LEU A 46 16.27 33.32 15.29
N ASP A 47 16.68 34.43 14.67
CA ASP A 47 16.90 34.48 13.23
C ASP A 47 18.00 33.52 12.79
N THR A 48 19.12 33.46 13.53
CA THR A 48 20.18 32.48 13.23
C THR A 48 19.67 31.04 13.32
N MET A 49 18.81 30.72 14.29
CA MET A 49 18.21 29.38 14.38
C MET A 49 17.28 29.10 13.20
N LEU A 50 16.41 30.05 12.84
CA LEU A 50 15.46 29.87 11.73
C LEU A 50 16.16 29.76 10.36
N VAL A 51 17.22 30.54 10.13
CA VAL A 51 18.01 30.47 8.89
C VAL A 51 18.77 29.15 8.80
N HIS A 52 19.31 28.62 9.91
CA HIS A 52 19.98 27.32 9.93
C HIS A 52 19.03 26.12 9.89
N THR A 53 17.76 26.29 10.27
CA THR A 53 16.72 25.25 10.17
C THR A 53 16.01 25.27 8.81
N SER A 54 16.28 26.29 7.99
CA SER A 54 15.81 26.35 6.60
C SER A 54 16.62 25.35 5.77
N THR A 55 16.12 24.11 5.72
CA THR A 55 16.53 23.10 4.73
C THR A 55 16.69 23.77 3.36
N PRO A 56 17.76 23.47 2.60
CA PRO A 56 17.94 24.05 1.28
C PRO A 56 16.67 23.75 0.47
N ARG A 57 15.93 24.79 0.11
CA ARG A 57 14.85 24.69 -0.87
C ARG A 57 15.51 24.22 -2.15
N MET A 58 15.47 22.91 -2.40
CA MET A 58 15.64 22.37 -3.73
C MET A 58 14.55 23.02 -4.58
N HIS A 59 14.91 24.07 -5.30
CA HIS A 59 14.17 24.46 -6.49
C HIS A 59 14.25 23.27 -7.44
N THR A 60 13.26 22.39 -7.37
CA THR A 60 13.00 21.42 -8.43
C THR A 60 12.52 22.21 -9.63
N SER A 61 13.46 22.71 -10.44
CA SER A 61 13.16 22.94 -11.85
C SER A 61 12.75 21.58 -12.39
N ILE A 62 11.44 21.36 -12.49
CA ILE A 62 10.89 20.20 -13.17
C ILE A 62 11.26 20.40 -14.64
N SER A 63 12.44 19.90 -15.01
CA SER A 63 12.91 19.91 -16.39
C SER A 63 11.97 19.03 -17.21
N THR A 64 11.61 19.50 -18.39
CA THR A 64 10.85 18.74 -19.40
C THR A 64 11.43 17.34 -19.63
N ASP A 65 12.74 17.17 -19.42
CA ASP A 65 13.42 15.87 -19.50
C ASP A 65 12.93 14.85 -18.46
N HIS A 66 12.65 15.28 -17.23
CA HIS A 66 12.11 14.41 -16.19
C HIS A 66 10.67 13.98 -16.52
N ILE A 67 9.87 14.89 -17.08
CA ILE A 67 8.50 14.58 -17.52
C ILE A 67 8.55 13.60 -18.70
N MET A 68 9.44 13.82 -19.67
CA MET A 68 9.61 12.95 -20.83
C MET A 68 10.09 11.54 -20.43
N LEU A 69 11.03 11.44 -19.47
CA LEU A 69 11.45 10.16 -18.90
C LEU A 69 10.30 9.43 -18.20
N ALA A 70 9.49 10.14 -17.40
CA ALA A 70 8.34 9.56 -16.74
C ALA A 70 7.28 9.05 -17.74
N ILE A 71 7.03 9.79 -18.83
CA ILE A 71 6.10 9.37 -19.89
C ILE A 71 6.64 8.13 -20.63
N GLN A 72 7.94 8.08 -20.93
CA GLN A 72 8.54 6.89 -21.54
C GLN A 72 8.47 5.67 -20.63
N GLN A 73 8.66 5.85 -19.32
CA GLN A 73 8.55 4.78 -18.35
C GLN A 73 7.10 4.30 -18.21
N GLN A 74 6.14 5.23 -18.18
CA GLN A 74 4.72 4.92 -18.17
C GLN A 74 4.29 4.14 -19.42
N ARG A 75 4.76 4.54 -20.62
CA ARG A 75 4.48 3.82 -21.87
C ARG A 75 4.98 2.37 -21.83
N ARG A 76 6.19 2.14 -21.31
CA ARG A 76 6.74 0.79 -21.14
C ARG A 76 5.88 -0.05 -20.20
N ILE A 77 5.46 0.51 -19.07
CA ILE A 77 4.59 -0.18 -18.11
C ILE A 77 3.25 -0.54 -18.74
N THR A 78 2.62 0.40 -19.47
CA THR A 78 1.35 0.12 -20.17
C THR A 78 1.51 -0.95 -21.24
N GLN A 79 2.62 -0.97 -21.99
CA GLN A 79 2.89 -2.02 -22.97
C GLN A 79 3.06 -3.39 -22.29
N GLN A 80 3.81 -3.46 -21.19
CA GLN A 80 3.97 -4.70 -20.43
C GLN A 80 2.64 -5.22 -19.87
N LEU A 81 1.78 -4.33 -19.38
CA LEU A 81 0.45 -4.69 -18.90
C LEU A 81 -0.43 -5.24 -20.01
N GLU A 82 -0.40 -4.65 -21.20
CA GLU A 82 -1.19 -5.11 -22.34
C GLU A 82 -0.73 -6.48 -22.83
N ASP A 83 0.59 -6.71 -22.91
CA ASP A 83 1.16 -8.02 -23.25
C ASP A 83 0.76 -9.10 -22.23
N ILE A 84 0.82 -8.79 -20.94
CA ILE A 84 0.37 -9.71 -19.87
C ILE A 84 -1.12 -10.00 -20.01
N ARG A 85 -1.93 -9.00 -20.33
CA ARG A 85 -3.39 -9.15 -20.50
C ARG A 85 -3.72 -10.05 -21.68
N GLN A 86 -3.06 -9.85 -22.83
CA GLN A 86 -3.21 -10.72 -23.99
C GLN A 86 -2.74 -12.15 -23.69
N GLN A 87 -1.63 -12.30 -22.96
CA GLN A 87 -1.16 -13.61 -22.54
C GLN A 87 -2.14 -14.31 -21.59
N GLN A 88 -2.79 -13.58 -20.68
CA GLN A 88 -3.81 -14.14 -19.80
C GLN A 88 -5.08 -14.52 -20.56
N GLN A 89 -5.54 -13.71 -21.50
CA GLN A 89 -6.72 -14.02 -22.31
C GLN A 89 -6.52 -15.31 -23.13
N SER A 90 -5.38 -15.44 -23.80
CA SER A 90 -5.07 -16.66 -24.56
C SER A 90 -5.00 -17.91 -23.68
N ARG A 91 -4.47 -17.79 -22.44
CA ARG A 91 -4.48 -18.89 -21.47
C ARG A 91 -5.90 -19.23 -20.99
N MET A 92 -6.74 -18.23 -20.73
CA MET A 92 -8.12 -18.44 -20.31
C MET A 92 -8.95 -19.11 -21.41
N GLU A 93 -8.80 -18.70 -22.65
CA GLU A 93 -9.50 -19.34 -23.78
C GLU A 93 -9.10 -20.81 -23.90
N ARG A 94 -7.80 -21.10 -23.88
CA ARG A 94 -7.30 -22.49 -23.96
C ARG A 94 -7.76 -23.33 -22.77
N MET A 95 -7.72 -22.77 -21.56
CA MET A 95 -8.15 -23.46 -20.34
C MET A 95 -9.67 -23.67 -20.30
N ARG A 96 -10.46 -22.76 -20.89
CA ARG A 96 -11.92 -22.91 -21.00
C ARG A 96 -12.29 -24.08 -21.89
N THR A 97 -11.62 -24.27 -23.02
CA THR A 97 -11.90 -25.39 -23.94
C THR A 97 -11.52 -26.74 -23.30
N VAL A 98 -10.34 -26.81 -22.68
CA VAL A 98 -9.91 -28.03 -21.97
C VAL A 98 -10.80 -28.29 -20.75
N GLY A 99 -11.14 -27.25 -19.99
CA GLY A 99 -12.02 -27.34 -18.84
C GLY A 99 -13.42 -27.84 -19.19
N ALA A 100 -14.00 -27.35 -20.31
CA ALA A 100 -15.29 -27.81 -20.79
C ALA A 100 -15.25 -29.29 -21.24
N ALA A 101 -14.20 -29.69 -21.96
CA ALA A 101 -14.02 -31.09 -22.37
C ALA A 101 -13.86 -32.03 -21.16
N CYS A 102 -13.02 -31.66 -20.18
CA CYS A 102 -12.86 -32.42 -18.95
C CYS A 102 -14.16 -32.50 -18.14
N ALA A 103 -14.93 -31.41 -18.05
CA ALA A 103 -16.22 -31.40 -17.37
C ALA A 103 -17.24 -32.32 -18.06
N ALA A 104 -17.31 -32.28 -19.40
CA ALA A 104 -18.19 -33.16 -20.16
C ALA A 104 -17.81 -34.64 -19.97
N ILE A 105 -16.52 -34.98 -20.11
CA ILE A 105 -16.03 -36.36 -19.90
C ILE A 105 -16.34 -36.82 -18.47
N GLY A 106 -16.05 -35.99 -17.48
CA GLY A 106 -16.37 -36.27 -16.08
C GLY A 106 -17.86 -36.51 -15.85
N PHE A 107 -18.73 -35.71 -16.47
CA PHE A 107 -20.18 -35.89 -16.33
C PHE A 107 -20.67 -37.18 -17.00
N PHE A 108 -20.15 -37.54 -18.17
CA PHE A 108 -20.49 -38.79 -18.85
C PHE A 108 -19.99 -40.03 -18.08
N THR A 109 -18.76 -40.01 -17.56
CA THR A 109 -18.25 -41.13 -16.77
C THR A 109 -18.99 -41.26 -15.45
N LEU A 110 -19.25 -40.15 -14.75
CA LEU A 110 -19.95 -40.17 -13.46
C LEU A 110 -21.41 -40.60 -13.60
N SER A 111 -22.08 -40.27 -14.70
CA SER A 111 -23.48 -40.67 -14.94
C SER A 111 -23.61 -42.09 -15.52
N SER A 112 -22.66 -42.55 -16.32
CA SER A 112 -22.69 -43.90 -16.89
C SER A 112 -22.42 -44.99 -15.85
N ILE A 113 -21.56 -44.74 -14.86
CA ILE A 113 -21.22 -45.73 -13.81
C ILE A 113 -22.46 -46.22 -13.03
N PRO A 114 -23.33 -45.34 -12.47
CA PRO A 114 -24.55 -45.76 -11.79
C PRO A 114 -25.52 -46.52 -12.70
N LEU A 115 -25.66 -46.08 -13.95
CA LEU A 115 -26.54 -46.74 -14.94
C LEU A 115 -26.04 -48.16 -15.27
N LEU A 116 -24.74 -48.33 -15.44
CA LEU A 116 -24.11 -49.62 -15.72
C LEU A 116 -24.21 -50.55 -14.51
N LEU A 117 -23.99 -50.04 -13.30
CA LEU A 117 -24.23 -50.77 -12.05
C LEU A 117 -25.69 -51.21 -11.96
N LEU A 118 -26.65 -50.33 -12.24
CA LEU A 118 -28.08 -50.65 -12.21
C LEU A 118 -28.42 -51.75 -13.24
N ALA A 119 -27.92 -51.65 -14.47
CA ALA A 119 -28.11 -52.68 -15.50
C ALA A 119 -27.55 -54.04 -15.06
N VAL A 120 -26.35 -54.06 -14.47
CA VAL A 120 -25.72 -55.28 -13.94
C VAL A 120 -26.53 -55.86 -12.78
N THR A 121 -27.08 -55.02 -11.89
CA THR A 121 -27.91 -55.48 -10.77
C THR A 121 -29.18 -56.19 -11.22
N ILE A 122 -29.75 -55.79 -12.36
CA ILE A 122 -30.97 -56.40 -12.92
C ILE A 122 -30.64 -57.73 -13.60
N ILE A 123 -29.50 -57.84 -14.29
CA ILE A 123 -29.17 -59.01 -15.13
C ILE A 123 -28.39 -60.08 -14.35
N GLN A 124 -27.45 -59.69 -13.48
CA GLN A 124 -26.56 -60.60 -12.75
C GLN A 124 -26.30 -60.13 -11.32
N THR A 125 -27.14 -60.58 -10.40
CA THR A 125 -27.04 -60.25 -8.97
C THR A 125 -25.75 -60.76 -8.31
N ASP A 126 -25.21 -61.90 -8.73
CA ASP A 126 -23.98 -62.49 -8.16
C ASP A 126 -22.72 -61.64 -8.45
N LEU A 127 -22.68 -60.96 -9.59
CA LEU A 127 -21.54 -60.12 -9.96
C LEU A 127 -21.48 -58.83 -9.15
N VAL A 128 -22.64 -58.29 -8.76
CA VAL A 128 -22.75 -57.11 -7.89
C VAL A 128 -22.13 -57.38 -6.53
N VAL A 129 -22.41 -58.54 -5.93
CA VAL A 129 -21.90 -58.88 -4.59
C VAL A 129 -20.37 -58.96 -4.58
N LYS A 130 -19.75 -59.34 -5.71
CA LYS A 130 -18.29 -59.40 -5.87
C LYS A 130 -17.66 -58.04 -6.17
N ILE A 131 -18.35 -57.16 -6.91
CA ILE A 131 -17.84 -55.82 -7.26
C ILE A 131 -18.03 -54.83 -6.11
N LEU A 132 -19.08 -54.96 -5.31
CA LEU A 132 -19.39 -54.07 -4.19
C LEU A 132 -18.20 -53.83 -3.23
N PRO A 133 -17.50 -54.87 -2.71
CA PRO A 133 -16.37 -54.66 -1.80
C PRO A 133 -15.20 -53.90 -2.45
N LEU A 134 -14.99 -54.13 -3.75
CA LEU A 134 -13.94 -53.46 -4.53
C LEU A 134 -14.29 -51.98 -4.72
N LEU A 135 -15.57 -51.68 -4.99
CA LEU A 135 -16.07 -50.31 -5.12
C LEU A 135 -15.96 -49.55 -3.79
N THR A 136 -16.35 -50.16 -2.66
CA THR A 136 -16.21 -49.55 -1.33
C THR A 136 -14.75 -49.25 -1.00
N GLY A 137 -13.82 -50.17 -1.30
CA GLY A 137 -12.39 -49.92 -1.08
C GLY A 137 -11.83 -48.76 -1.90
N VAL A 138 -12.30 -48.61 -3.16
CA VAL A 138 -11.93 -47.48 -4.01
C VAL A 138 -12.52 -46.17 -3.48
N ILE A 139 -13.78 -46.17 -3.03
CA ILE A 139 -14.43 -45.00 -2.42
C ILE A 139 -13.68 -44.57 -1.16
N ASP A 140 -13.32 -45.50 -0.27
CA ASP A 140 -12.56 -45.20 0.94
C ASP A 140 -11.20 -44.57 0.63
N LEU A 141 -10.49 -45.09 -0.39
CA LEU A 141 -9.23 -44.49 -0.84
C LEU A 141 -9.42 -43.05 -1.34
N PHE A 142 -10.49 -42.78 -2.12
CA PHE A 142 -10.81 -41.43 -2.57
C PHE A 142 -11.20 -40.50 -1.42
N VAL A 143 -11.93 -40.99 -0.42
CA VAL A 143 -12.30 -40.22 0.77
C VAL A 143 -11.06 -39.82 1.55
N ILE A 144 -10.12 -40.76 1.77
CA ILE A 144 -8.85 -40.50 2.45
C ILE A 144 -8.03 -39.46 1.65
N LEU A 145 -7.92 -39.63 0.33
CA LEU A 145 -7.21 -38.69 -0.53
C LEU A 145 -7.83 -37.29 -0.48
N ALA A 146 -9.16 -37.20 -0.55
CA ALA A 146 -9.89 -35.94 -0.46
C ALA A 146 -9.68 -35.26 0.90
N GLN A 147 -9.64 -36.03 1.99
CA GLN A 147 -9.33 -35.52 3.33
C GLN A 147 -7.90 -34.96 3.39
N TYR A 148 -6.90 -35.67 2.85
CA TYR A 148 -5.52 -35.19 2.78
C TYR A 148 -5.39 -33.91 1.97
N ILE A 149 -6.07 -33.83 0.81
CA ILE A 149 -6.10 -32.62 -0.01
C ILE A 149 -6.75 -31.48 0.77
N THR A 150 -7.88 -31.72 1.44
CA THR A 150 -8.60 -30.70 2.22
C THR A 150 -7.74 -30.19 3.38
N ILE A 151 -7.05 -31.08 4.10
CA ILE A 151 -6.13 -30.71 5.18
C ILE A 151 -4.96 -29.89 4.62
N GLY A 152 -4.36 -30.32 3.50
CA GLY A 152 -3.28 -29.57 2.85
C GLY A 152 -3.72 -28.20 2.35
N LEU A 153 -4.91 -28.12 1.72
CA LEU A 153 -5.46 -26.87 1.19
C LEU A 153 -5.82 -25.91 2.32
N THR A 154 -6.41 -26.42 3.41
CA THR A 154 -6.75 -25.61 4.59
C THR A 154 -5.50 -25.11 5.32
N LEU A 155 -4.41 -25.88 5.34
CA LEU A 155 -3.12 -25.43 5.87
C LEU A 155 -2.58 -24.24 5.06
N VAL A 156 -2.50 -24.39 3.72
CA VAL A 156 -1.98 -23.36 2.81
C VAL A 156 -2.86 -22.11 2.79
N THR A 157 -4.18 -22.27 2.83
CA THR A 157 -5.10 -21.12 2.88
C THR A 157 -5.10 -20.44 4.24
N ARG A 158 -4.96 -21.17 5.35
CA ARG A 158 -4.89 -20.59 6.70
C ARG A 158 -3.62 -19.81 6.93
N ASP A 159 -2.47 -20.28 6.43
CA ASP A 159 -1.21 -19.51 6.50
C ASP A 159 -1.28 -18.23 5.67
N ASN A 160 -1.91 -18.25 4.50
CA ASN A 160 -2.15 -17.04 3.70
C ASN A 160 -3.16 -16.09 4.35
N TRP A 161 -4.17 -16.61 5.04
CA TRP A 161 -5.15 -15.79 5.75
C TRP A 161 -4.56 -15.18 7.03
N LEU A 162 -3.68 -15.90 7.73
CA LEU A 162 -2.89 -15.39 8.84
C LEU A 162 -1.91 -14.30 8.36
N LEU A 163 -1.20 -14.53 7.24
CA LEU A 163 -0.33 -13.52 6.63
C LEU A 163 -1.10 -12.27 6.20
N SER A 164 -2.28 -12.44 5.61
CA SER A 164 -3.17 -11.34 5.25
C SER A 164 -3.69 -10.58 6.47
N GLY A 165 -4.08 -11.31 7.53
CA GLY A 165 -4.52 -10.72 8.81
C GLY A 165 -3.40 -9.95 9.51
N VAL A 166 -2.17 -10.47 9.51
CA VAL A 166 -0.99 -9.79 10.06
C VAL A 166 -0.65 -8.55 9.25
N ALA A 167 -0.67 -8.64 7.92
CA ALA A 167 -0.43 -7.49 7.05
C ALA A 167 -1.47 -6.37 7.28
N PHE A 168 -2.75 -6.73 7.41
CA PHE A 168 -3.82 -5.79 7.73
C PHE A 168 -3.62 -5.12 9.10
N ALA A 169 -3.27 -5.89 10.13
CA ALA A 169 -2.98 -5.35 11.46
C ALA A 169 -1.81 -4.35 11.46
N VAL A 170 -0.74 -4.63 10.71
CA VAL A 170 0.40 -3.71 10.56
C VAL A 170 -0.03 -2.39 9.90
N VAL A 171 -0.86 -2.45 8.85
CA VAL A 171 -1.37 -1.25 8.17
C VAL A 171 -2.25 -0.41 9.09
N VAL A 172 -3.13 -1.05 9.88
CA VAL A 172 -3.99 -0.36 10.85
C VAL A 172 -3.16 0.30 11.94
N MET A 173 -2.17 -0.41 12.49
CA MET A 173 -1.25 0.14 13.48
C MET A 173 -0.51 1.36 12.89
N MET A 174 0.03 1.25 11.69
CA MET A 174 0.75 2.35 11.02
C MET A 174 -0.15 3.57 10.75
N GLY A 175 -1.40 3.36 10.35
CA GLY A 175 -2.40 4.43 10.20
C GLY A 175 -2.77 5.10 11.52
N MET A 176 -2.87 4.33 12.61
CA MET A 176 -3.12 4.84 13.95
C MET A 176 -1.94 5.65 14.48
N TRP A 177 -0.71 5.20 14.25
CA TRP A 177 0.52 5.93 14.57
C TRP A 177 0.60 7.27 13.82
N LEU A 178 0.24 7.29 12.53
CA LEU A 178 0.17 8.53 11.75
C LEU A 178 -0.91 9.49 12.27
N ARG A 179 -2.02 8.96 12.77
CA ARG A 179 -3.08 9.76 13.41
C ARG A 179 -2.64 10.31 14.77
N LEU A 180 -1.88 9.55 15.55
CA LEU A 180 -1.34 9.97 16.84
C LEU A 180 -0.23 11.03 16.70
N MET A 181 0.59 10.91 15.65
CA MET A 181 1.62 11.90 15.28
C MET A 181 1.02 13.18 14.70
N ARG A 182 -0.27 13.17 14.33
CA ARG A 182 -0.99 14.37 13.90
C ARG A 182 -1.40 15.14 15.15
N TYR A 183 -0.46 15.95 15.63
CA TYR A 183 -0.64 16.84 16.80
C TYR A 183 -1.93 17.67 16.64
N PRO A 184 -2.76 17.81 17.69
CA PRO A 184 -3.99 18.59 17.61
C PRO A 184 -3.61 20.04 17.32
N GLN A 185 -4.07 20.56 16.18
CA GLN A 185 -4.13 22.00 15.95
C GLN A 185 -5.28 22.52 16.81
N GLU A 186 -4.92 23.05 17.98
CA GLU A 186 -5.80 23.75 18.90
C GLU A 186 -6.46 24.93 18.18
N ALA A 187 -7.78 25.02 18.32
CA ALA A 187 -8.62 26.16 17.96
C ALA A 187 -8.76 27.10 19.17
#